data_AF-A0A1H4AMJ0-F1
#
_entry.id   AF-A0A1H4AMJ0-F1
#
_cell.length_a   1.000
_cell.length_b   1.000
_cell.length_c   1.000
_cell.angle_alpha   90.00
_cell.angle_beta   90.00
_cell.angle_gamma   90.00
#
_symmetry.space_group_name_H-M   'P 1'
#
loop_
_entity.id
_entity.type
_entity.pdbx_description
1 polymer ?
#
loop_
_entity_poly.entity_id
_entity_poly.type
_entity_poly.pdbx_seq_one_letter_code
_entity_poly.pdbx_strand_id
1 'polypeptide(L)'
;MKKLILPVLLLASAGLFAQDTDNVSTNEFNKWSIEVSGGVHKPARPMASGYFTNTPDFGQVGLGARYMVNEKFGLRLGLGYNNIEEDENSLPFESSYFRTSLEGVVNVGNILNFNSWTNTFGLLVHGGGGYSFMKYDSPVEIDDKDQMLHMVAGITPMIKLGNRVALFGDVSAIGNIRQSRTFDGTAVSHTKGVDGFLVNASVGLNIYLGKADTHADWYSEENRLTEEFMKIEDRVNKIENDLIDTDQDGVPDYLDREPNTMTGVAVDSKGRAVDVNNNGIPDEIEHSLDQRYLQKGENAQGTNAKDNSIADLLNKGYVNVYFKFNSDKPETYSLQAINYLKQYMKENSSVNAELIGYADELGNPEYNAKLSEKRAKKVYDILVASGIEASRLSYIGGGEDTSVEKSSAPARQLVRRVTFKLK
;
A
#
# COMPACT_ATOMS: atom_id res chain seq x y z
N MET A 1 -63.03 9.87 -20.30
CA MET A 1 -62.75 9.47 -18.90
C MET A 1 -61.24 9.54 -18.68
N LYS A 2 -60.84 10.28 -17.64
CA LYS A 2 -59.46 10.62 -17.27
C LYS A 2 -58.93 9.59 -16.25
N LYS A 3 -57.61 9.33 -16.31
CA LYS A 3 -56.69 8.81 -15.27
C LYS A 3 -56.73 7.30 -14.96
N LEU A 4 -55.61 6.61 -15.22
CA LEU A 4 -54.77 5.88 -14.24
C LEU A 4 -53.68 5.05 -14.96
N ILE A 5 -52.64 5.70 -15.47
CA ILE A 5 -51.36 5.05 -15.82
C ILE A 5 -50.26 6.05 -15.45
N LEU A 6 -49.73 5.96 -14.23
CA LEU A 6 -48.45 6.50 -13.76
C LEU A 6 -48.43 6.23 -12.24
N PRO A 7 -47.74 5.16 -11.77
CA PRO A 7 -46.39 5.37 -11.27
C PRO A 7 -45.52 4.09 -11.36
N VAL A 8 -44.86 3.85 -12.49
CA VAL A 8 -43.70 2.92 -12.55
C VAL A 8 -42.59 3.51 -13.43
N LEU A 9 -42.91 4.38 -14.39
CA LEU A 9 -41.90 5.08 -15.20
C LEU A 9 -41.18 6.25 -14.51
N LEU A 10 -41.64 6.71 -13.34
CA LEU A 10 -41.07 7.91 -12.69
C LEU A 10 -39.84 7.66 -11.81
N LEU A 11 -39.48 6.39 -11.55
CA LEU A 11 -38.20 6.04 -10.92
C LEU A 11 -37.06 5.82 -11.93
N ALA A 12 -37.37 5.68 -13.22
CA ALA A 12 -36.36 5.51 -14.27
C ALA A 12 -35.89 6.85 -14.89
N SER A 13 -36.62 7.95 -14.68
CA SER A 13 -36.32 9.26 -15.28
C SER A 13 -35.67 10.28 -14.32
N ALA A 14 -35.56 9.97 -13.02
CA ALA A 14 -34.99 10.88 -12.02
C ALA A 14 -33.46 10.76 -11.86
N GLY A 15 -32.79 9.85 -12.58
CA GLY A 15 -31.33 9.65 -12.51
C GLY A 15 -30.52 10.29 -13.64
N LEU A 16 -31.16 11.00 -14.58
CA LEU A 16 -30.49 11.47 -15.82
C LEU A 16 -30.27 13.00 -15.89
N PHE A 17 -30.54 13.74 -14.80
CA PHE A 17 -30.20 15.16 -14.70
C PHE A 17 -29.49 15.46 -13.38
N ALA A 18 -28.24 14.99 -13.28
CA ALA A 18 -27.23 15.57 -12.40
C ALA A 18 -25.96 15.73 -13.23
N GLN A 19 -25.97 16.73 -14.12
CA GLN A 19 -24.74 17.28 -14.68
C GLN A 19 -24.23 18.30 -13.68
N ASP A 20 -23.49 17.82 -12.68
CA ASP A 20 -22.56 18.70 -11.97
C ASP A 20 -21.32 18.85 -12.85
N THR A 21 -21.09 20.10 -13.22
CA THR A 21 -19.84 20.60 -13.77
C THR A 21 -18.74 20.47 -12.73
N ASP A 22 -17.91 19.44 -12.85
CA ASP A 22 -16.52 19.47 -12.39
C ASP A 22 -15.63 18.72 -13.40
N ASN A 23 -14.90 19.50 -14.19
CA ASN A 23 -13.91 19.02 -15.14
C ASN A 23 -12.62 18.61 -14.40
N VAL A 24 -12.60 17.37 -13.88
CA VAL A 24 -11.38 16.52 -13.86
C VAL A 24 -11.83 15.08 -14.13
N SER A 25 -12.28 14.80 -15.35
CA SER A 25 -12.52 13.42 -15.80
C SER A 25 -11.17 12.77 -16.12
N THR A 26 -10.49 12.29 -15.08
CA THR A 26 -9.68 11.08 -15.28
C THR A 26 -10.70 9.94 -15.38
N ASN A 27 -10.77 9.24 -16.51
CA ASN A 27 -11.55 8.00 -16.55
C ASN A 27 -10.82 6.99 -15.67
N GLU A 28 -11.20 6.90 -14.40
CA GLU A 28 -10.51 6.09 -13.38
C GLU A 28 -10.56 4.58 -13.67
N PHE A 29 -11.60 4.14 -14.40
CA PHE A 29 -11.77 2.73 -14.78
C PHE A 29 -12.52 2.57 -16.12
N ASN A 30 -12.31 1.42 -16.74
CA ASN A 30 -13.05 0.99 -17.93
C ASN A 30 -14.49 0.61 -17.54
N LYS A 31 -15.44 0.99 -18.40
CA LYS A 31 -16.89 0.78 -18.15
C LYS A 31 -17.53 -0.22 -19.10
N TRP A 32 -16.94 -0.45 -20.27
CA TRP A 32 -17.50 -1.31 -21.30
C TRP A 32 -16.90 -2.70 -21.23
N SER A 33 -17.75 -3.69 -21.49
CA SER A 33 -17.35 -5.09 -21.54
C SER A 33 -18.20 -5.88 -22.53
N ILE A 34 -17.58 -6.87 -23.18
CA ILE A 34 -18.22 -7.78 -24.13
C ILE A 34 -18.16 -9.18 -23.53
N GLU A 35 -19.32 -9.83 -23.45
CA GLU A 35 -19.51 -11.15 -22.87
C GLU A 35 -19.78 -12.15 -23.99
N VAL A 36 -19.06 -13.27 -23.99
CA VAL A 36 -19.34 -14.41 -24.87
C VAL A 36 -19.41 -15.66 -24.01
N SER A 37 -20.51 -16.40 -24.08
CA SER A 37 -20.71 -17.61 -23.29
C SER A 37 -21.30 -18.76 -24.09
N GLY A 38 -21.00 -19.97 -23.62
CA GLY A 38 -21.63 -21.21 -24.05
C GLY A 38 -22.00 -22.05 -22.82
N GLY A 39 -23.03 -22.87 -22.94
CA GLY A 39 -23.52 -23.57 -21.77
C GLY A 39 -24.64 -24.55 -22.03
N VAL A 40 -25.36 -24.79 -20.96
CA VAL A 40 -26.48 -25.72 -20.87
C VAL A 40 -27.75 -25.00 -20.46
N HIS A 41 -28.86 -25.66 -20.69
CA HIS A 41 -30.17 -25.14 -20.36
C HIS A 41 -31.13 -26.25 -19.94
N LYS A 42 -32.23 -25.85 -19.31
CA LYS A 42 -33.29 -26.77 -18.91
C LYS A 42 -34.64 -26.07 -18.97
N PRO A 43 -35.46 -26.31 -20.00
CA PRO A 43 -36.86 -25.92 -19.95
C PRO A 43 -37.57 -26.78 -18.90
N ALA A 44 -38.30 -26.13 -18.00
CA ALA A 44 -39.04 -26.80 -16.93
C ALA A 44 -40.54 -26.91 -17.25
N ARG A 45 -41.11 -25.86 -17.84
CA ARG A 45 -42.52 -25.79 -18.23
C ARG A 45 -42.78 -24.61 -19.16
N PRO A 46 -43.82 -24.63 -20.00
CA PRO A 46 -44.73 -25.75 -20.20
C PRO A 46 -44.15 -26.75 -21.21
N MET A 47 -44.35 -28.04 -20.95
CA MET A 47 -43.93 -29.17 -21.79
C MET A 47 -45.14 -30.10 -21.96
N ALA A 48 -45.39 -30.60 -23.17
CA ALA A 48 -46.48 -31.53 -23.41
C ALA A 48 -46.19 -32.91 -22.77
N SER A 49 -47.25 -33.68 -22.52
CA SER A 49 -47.10 -35.02 -21.94
C SER A 49 -46.35 -35.94 -22.89
N GLY A 50 -45.33 -36.65 -22.39
CA GLY A 50 -44.46 -37.53 -23.19
C GLY A 50 -43.25 -36.83 -23.81
N TYR A 51 -43.09 -35.52 -23.58
CA TYR A 51 -41.93 -34.75 -24.02
C TYR A 51 -41.03 -34.41 -22.83
N PHE A 52 -39.72 -34.64 -22.97
CA PHE A 52 -38.70 -34.40 -21.96
C PHE A 52 -37.41 -33.93 -22.62
N THR A 53 -36.61 -33.13 -21.91
CA THR A 53 -35.27 -32.72 -22.37
C THR A 53 -34.19 -33.35 -21.49
N ASN A 54 -33.00 -33.49 -22.07
CA ASN A 54 -31.81 -33.92 -21.35
C ASN A 54 -31.50 -33.03 -20.13
N THR A 55 -30.81 -33.61 -19.13
CA THR A 55 -30.30 -32.86 -17.97
C THR A 55 -28.85 -33.26 -17.70
N PRO A 56 -27.86 -32.42 -18.08
CA PRO A 56 -27.98 -31.12 -18.74
C PRO A 56 -28.25 -31.21 -20.25
N ASP A 57 -28.94 -30.21 -20.81
CA ASP A 57 -29.11 -30.05 -22.26
C ASP A 57 -28.17 -28.96 -22.79
N PHE A 58 -27.36 -29.27 -23.80
CA PHE A 58 -26.32 -28.37 -24.34
C PHE A 58 -26.91 -27.42 -25.39
N GLY A 59 -26.10 -26.64 -26.11
CA GLY A 59 -26.60 -25.78 -27.18
C GLY A 59 -27.10 -24.40 -26.72
N GLN A 60 -26.74 -23.97 -25.50
CA GLN A 60 -26.94 -22.59 -25.07
C GLN A 60 -25.74 -21.73 -25.49
N VAL A 61 -26.00 -20.60 -26.16
CA VAL A 61 -25.01 -19.59 -26.53
C VAL A 61 -25.49 -18.21 -26.07
N GLY A 62 -24.57 -17.39 -25.58
CA GLY A 62 -24.83 -16.03 -25.15
C GLY A 62 -23.82 -15.04 -25.70
N LEU A 63 -24.30 -13.86 -26.06
CA LEU A 63 -23.47 -12.71 -26.41
C LEU A 63 -24.01 -11.47 -25.70
N GLY A 64 -23.17 -10.76 -24.97
CA GLY A 64 -23.58 -9.61 -24.17
C GLY A 64 -22.70 -8.39 -24.41
N ALA A 65 -23.30 -7.21 -24.33
CA ALA A 65 -22.58 -5.95 -24.18
C ALA A 65 -23.03 -5.31 -22.87
N ARG A 66 -22.09 -5.08 -21.96
CA ARG A 66 -22.37 -4.51 -20.64
C ARG A 66 -21.63 -3.21 -20.42
N TYR A 67 -22.35 -2.23 -19.90
CA TYR A 67 -21.85 -0.92 -19.51
C TYR A 67 -22.06 -0.68 -18.01
N MET A 68 -20.98 -0.47 -17.28
CA MET A 68 -21.01 -0.14 -15.86
C MET A 68 -21.09 1.39 -15.70
N VAL A 69 -22.17 1.89 -15.08
CA VAL A 69 -22.36 3.32 -14.82
C VAL A 69 -21.32 3.79 -13.79
N ASN A 70 -21.13 2.98 -12.75
CA ASN A 70 -20.13 3.09 -11.70
C ASN A 70 -19.61 1.70 -11.30
N GLU A 71 -18.81 1.60 -10.24
CA GLU A 71 -18.21 0.35 -9.76
C GLU A 71 -19.23 -0.66 -9.18
N LYS A 72 -20.48 -0.22 -8.92
CA LYS A 72 -21.53 -1.03 -8.29
C LYS A 72 -22.68 -1.39 -9.23
N PHE A 73 -23.00 -0.55 -10.20
CA PHE A 73 -24.20 -0.67 -11.01
C PHE A 73 -23.91 -0.53 -12.50
N GLY A 74 -24.56 -1.38 -13.30
CA GLY A 74 -24.44 -1.39 -14.74
C GLY A 74 -25.71 -1.82 -15.46
N LEU A 75 -25.65 -1.77 -16.78
CA LEU A 75 -26.69 -2.23 -17.70
C LEU A 75 -26.07 -3.23 -18.68
N ARG A 76 -26.79 -4.31 -18.97
CA ARG A 76 -26.40 -5.35 -19.92
C ARG A 76 -27.45 -5.50 -21.01
N LEU A 77 -27.02 -5.44 -22.25
CA LEU A 77 -27.78 -5.88 -23.41
C LEU A 77 -27.30 -7.30 -23.77
N GLY A 78 -28.19 -8.28 -23.68
CA GLY A 78 -27.87 -9.69 -23.91
C GLY A 78 -28.63 -10.26 -25.09
N LEU A 79 -27.93 -10.99 -25.95
CA LEU A 79 -28.47 -11.89 -26.96
C LEU A 79 -28.25 -13.32 -26.48
N GLY A 80 -29.25 -14.18 -26.65
CA GLY A 80 -29.12 -15.59 -26.31
C GLY A 80 -29.82 -16.48 -27.32
N TYR A 81 -29.25 -17.67 -27.49
CA TYR A 81 -29.77 -18.75 -28.29
C TYR A 81 -29.72 -20.04 -27.47
N ASN A 82 -30.76 -20.86 -27.58
CA ASN A 82 -30.82 -22.19 -27.00
C ASN A 82 -31.38 -23.14 -28.07
N ASN A 83 -30.68 -24.24 -28.36
CA ASN A 83 -31.25 -25.36 -29.11
C ASN A 83 -31.81 -26.38 -28.11
N ILE A 84 -33.13 -26.60 -28.14
CA ILE A 84 -33.83 -27.45 -27.19
C ILE A 84 -34.21 -28.74 -27.91
N GLU A 85 -33.70 -29.87 -27.43
CA GLU A 85 -33.85 -31.18 -28.08
C GLU A 85 -34.43 -32.24 -27.12
N GLU A 86 -34.94 -33.34 -27.68
CA GLU A 86 -35.48 -34.44 -26.90
C GLU A 86 -34.44 -35.20 -26.04
N ASP A 87 -34.92 -35.79 -24.94
CA ASP A 87 -34.23 -36.87 -24.22
C ASP A 87 -34.48 -38.24 -24.87
N GLU A 88 -33.67 -39.26 -24.52
CA GLU A 88 -33.83 -40.65 -24.97
C GLU A 88 -35.21 -41.26 -24.66
N ASN A 89 -35.87 -40.81 -23.58
CA ASN A 89 -37.20 -41.31 -23.17
C ASN A 89 -38.35 -40.39 -23.61
N SER A 90 -38.08 -39.43 -24.49
CA SER A 90 -39.04 -38.44 -25.00
C SER A 90 -39.52 -38.78 -26.41
N LEU A 91 -40.70 -38.28 -26.77
CA LEU A 91 -41.04 -38.11 -28.19
C LEU A 91 -40.07 -37.11 -28.85
N PRO A 92 -39.75 -37.28 -30.15
CA PRO A 92 -38.78 -36.43 -30.84
C PRO A 92 -39.31 -35.01 -31.02
N PHE A 93 -38.49 -34.01 -30.72
CA PHE A 93 -38.79 -32.61 -30.96
C PHE A 93 -37.53 -31.75 -30.96
N GLU A 94 -37.54 -30.70 -31.77
CA GLU A 94 -36.45 -29.73 -31.81
C GLU A 94 -37.05 -28.33 -31.87
N SER A 95 -36.56 -27.46 -30.97
CA SER A 95 -37.02 -26.07 -30.86
C SER A 95 -35.85 -25.13 -30.66
N SER A 96 -35.83 -24.05 -31.44
CA SER A 96 -34.84 -22.99 -31.32
C SER A 96 -35.42 -21.78 -30.58
N TYR A 97 -34.85 -21.45 -29.41
CA TYR A 97 -35.25 -20.31 -28.59
C TYR A 97 -34.25 -19.16 -28.71
N PHE A 98 -34.73 -17.99 -29.09
CA PHE A 98 -33.93 -16.77 -29.21
C PHE A 98 -34.41 -15.71 -28.23
N ARG A 99 -33.47 -14.99 -27.62
CA ARG A 99 -33.77 -13.92 -26.65
C ARG A 99 -32.91 -12.68 -26.89
N THR A 100 -33.52 -11.52 -26.70
CA THR A 100 -32.85 -10.23 -26.54
C THR A 100 -33.30 -9.61 -25.22
N SER A 101 -32.38 -9.43 -24.27
CA SER A 101 -32.64 -8.93 -22.92
C SER A 101 -32.00 -7.57 -22.68
N LEU A 102 -32.68 -6.71 -21.94
CA LEU A 102 -32.08 -5.57 -21.25
C LEU A 102 -32.14 -5.82 -19.74
N GLU A 103 -30.97 -5.78 -19.09
CA GLU A 103 -30.80 -6.23 -17.71
C GLU A 103 -30.04 -5.18 -16.91
N GLY A 104 -30.49 -4.91 -15.68
CA GLY A 104 -29.70 -4.21 -14.68
C GLY A 104 -28.71 -5.18 -14.05
N VAL A 105 -27.48 -4.71 -13.81
CA VAL A 105 -26.41 -5.49 -13.21
C VAL A 105 -25.94 -4.80 -11.94
N VAL A 106 -25.79 -5.58 -10.87
CA VAL A 106 -25.31 -5.16 -9.56
C VAL A 106 -24.03 -5.92 -9.25
N ASN A 107 -22.94 -5.21 -9.03
CA ASN A 107 -21.67 -5.77 -8.58
C ASN A 107 -21.69 -5.96 -7.07
N VAL A 108 -22.18 -7.13 -6.64
CA VAL A 108 -22.26 -7.51 -5.23
C VAL A 108 -20.87 -7.64 -4.62
N GLY A 109 -19.86 -8.06 -5.39
CA GLY A 109 -18.47 -8.10 -4.93
C GLY A 109 -17.99 -6.73 -4.42
N ASN A 110 -18.23 -5.67 -5.19
CA ASN A 110 -17.86 -4.31 -4.77
C ASN A 110 -18.75 -3.78 -3.64
N ILE A 111 -20.03 -4.11 -3.62
CA ILE A 111 -20.94 -3.71 -2.51
C ILE A 111 -20.51 -4.34 -1.18
N LEU A 112 -20.07 -5.60 -1.21
CA LEU A 112 -19.59 -6.35 -0.04
C LEU A 112 -18.08 -6.20 0.20
N ASN A 113 -17.43 -5.27 -0.50
CA ASN A 113 -16.00 -4.97 -0.42
C ASN A 113 -15.09 -6.21 -0.52
N PHE A 114 -15.32 -7.07 -1.53
CA PHE A 114 -14.47 -8.25 -1.77
C PHE A 114 -13.00 -7.89 -1.96
N ASN A 115 -12.74 -6.72 -2.52
CA ASN A 115 -11.41 -6.13 -2.74
C ASN A 115 -10.57 -5.98 -1.46
N SER A 116 -11.19 -6.03 -0.28
CA SER A 116 -10.48 -6.05 1.00
C SER A 116 -9.74 -7.37 1.28
N TRP A 117 -10.18 -8.49 0.68
CA TRP A 117 -9.61 -9.81 0.91
C TRP A 117 -9.25 -10.57 -0.38
N THR A 118 -9.83 -10.21 -1.52
CA THR A 118 -9.49 -10.78 -2.83
C THR A 118 -9.67 -9.76 -3.96
N ASN A 119 -8.71 -9.76 -4.89
CA ASN A 119 -8.83 -9.04 -6.16
C ASN A 119 -9.03 -9.97 -7.36
N THR A 120 -9.37 -11.24 -7.08
CA THR A 120 -9.48 -12.31 -8.08
C THR A 120 -10.92 -12.76 -8.28
N PHE A 121 -11.73 -12.78 -7.23
CA PHE A 121 -13.12 -13.24 -7.31
C PHE A 121 -14.10 -12.08 -7.32
N GLY A 122 -15.05 -12.14 -8.25
CA GLY A 122 -16.15 -11.19 -8.37
C GLY A 122 -17.49 -11.90 -8.35
N LEU A 123 -18.54 -11.18 -7.98
CA LEU A 123 -19.90 -11.68 -8.02
C LEU A 123 -20.84 -10.58 -8.51
N LEU A 124 -21.57 -10.87 -9.57
CA LEU A 124 -22.64 -10.01 -10.07
C LEU A 124 -23.98 -10.67 -9.83
N VAL A 125 -24.99 -9.84 -9.62
CA VAL A 125 -26.40 -10.22 -9.71
C VAL A 125 -27.00 -9.40 -10.84
N HIS A 126 -27.83 -10.01 -11.65
CA HIS A 126 -28.50 -9.31 -12.73
C HIS A 126 -29.99 -9.64 -12.77
N GLY A 127 -30.75 -8.74 -13.37
CA GLY A 127 -32.16 -8.97 -13.61
C GLY A 127 -32.76 -7.94 -14.55
N GLY A 128 -33.81 -8.35 -15.25
CA GLY A 128 -34.49 -7.49 -16.20
C GLY A 128 -35.48 -8.27 -17.04
N GLY A 129 -35.58 -7.91 -18.31
CA GLY A 129 -36.48 -8.57 -19.23
C GLY A 129 -36.24 -8.16 -20.66
N GLY A 130 -37.04 -8.72 -21.56
CA GLY A 130 -36.92 -8.41 -22.95
C GLY A 130 -37.89 -9.18 -23.81
N TYR A 131 -37.48 -9.39 -25.05
CA TYR A 131 -38.26 -10.06 -26.07
C TYR A 131 -37.59 -11.37 -26.45
N SER A 132 -38.40 -12.41 -26.60
CA SER A 132 -37.95 -13.71 -27.04
C SER A 132 -38.91 -14.29 -28.06
N PHE A 133 -38.40 -15.21 -28.87
CA PHE A 133 -39.22 -15.96 -29.81
C PHE A 133 -38.75 -17.40 -29.92
N MET A 134 -39.69 -18.29 -30.19
CA MET A 134 -39.46 -19.71 -30.42
C MET A 134 -39.69 -20.04 -31.89
N LYS A 135 -38.79 -20.84 -32.47
CA LYS A 135 -39.01 -21.56 -33.72
C LYS A 135 -39.14 -23.04 -33.40
N TYR A 136 -40.10 -23.72 -34.03
CA TYR A 136 -40.34 -25.14 -33.87
C TYR A 136 -39.91 -25.85 -35.15
N ASP A 137 -38.95 -26.75 -35.04
CA ASP A 137 -38.32 -27.44 -36.17
C ASP A 137 -38.91 -28.86 -36.35
N SER A 138 -39.18 -29.56 -35.25
CA SER A 138 -39.78 -30.91 -35.24
C SER A 138 -40.67 -31.10 -34.00
N PRO A 139 -41.79 -31.86 -34.06
CA PRO A 139 -42.32 -32.66 -35.17
C PRO A 139 -43.23 -31.90 -36.15
N VAL A 140 -43.57 -30.65 -35.84
CA VAL A 140 -44.37 -29.78 -36.71
C VAL A 140 -43.57 -28.52 -36.95
N GLU A 141 -43.11 -28.34 -38.18
CA GLU A 141 -42.51 -27.06 -38.59
C GLU A 141 -43.63 -26.01 -38.66
N ILE A 142 -43.50 -24.96 -37.85
CA ILE A 142 -44.47 -23.86 -37.78
C ILE A 142 -43.78 -22.61 -38.31
N ASP A 143 -44.24 -22.11 -39.46
CA ASP A 143 -43.71 -20.88 -40.09
C ASP A 143 -43.84 -19.65 -39.17
N ASP A 144 -44.92 -19.61 -38.38
CA ASP A 144 -45.16 -18.55 -37.40
C ASP A 144 -44.38 -18.79 -36.10
N LYS A 145 -43.41 -17.91 -35.84
CA LYS A 145 -42.64 -17.89 -34.59
C LYS A 145 -43.53 -17.55 -33.40
N ASP A 146 -43.43 -18.29 -32.29
CA ASP A 146 -44.10 -17.93 -31.04
C ASP A 146 -43.34 -16.79 -30.37
N GLN A 147 -43.97 -15.62 -30.29
CA GLN A 147 -43.36 -14.39 -29.80
C GLN A 147 -43.80 -14.15 -28.36
N MET A 148 -42.84 -13.91 -27.47
CA MET A 148 -43.12 -13.72 -26.06
C MET A 148 -42.24 -12.62 -25.46
N LEU A 149 -42.70 -12.08 -24.33
CA LEU A 149 -41.82 -11.31 -23.46
C LEU A 149 -41.19 -12.25 -22.46
N HIS A 150 -40.04 -11.89 -21.90
CA HIS A 150 -39.45 -12.65 -20.80
C HIS A 150 -38.95 -11.74 -19.69
N MET A 151 -38.92 -12.30 -18.49
CA MET A 151 -38.16 -11.77 -17.37
C MET A 151 -36.97 -12.68 -17.12
N VAL A 152 -35.88 -12.10 -16.65
CA VAL A 152 -34.65 -12.83 -16.33
C VAL A 152 -34.12 -12.33 -15.00
N ALA A 153 -33.60 -13.26 -14.20
CA ALA A 153 -32.84 -12.96 -13.00
C ALA A 153 -31.74 -14.01 -12.85
N GLY A 154 -30.54 -13.60 -12.48
CA GLY A 154 -29.43 -14.53 -12.36
C GLY A 154 -28.27 -14.00 -11.54
N ILE A 155 -27.32 -14.91 -11.34
CA ILE A 155 -26.05 -14.64 -10.65
C ILE A 155 -24.90 -14.97 -11.59
N THR A 156 -23.85 -14.16 -11.52
CA THR A 156 -22.68 -14.30 -12.38
C THR A 156 -21.40 -14.27 -11.52
N PRO A 157 -20.95 -15.42 -10.98
CA PRO A 157 -19.62 -15.52 -10.39
C PRO A 157 -18.54 -15.29 -11.45
N MET A 158 -17.47 -14.59 -11.07
CA MET A 158 -16.37 -14.21 -11.96
C MET A 158 -15.01 -14.48 -11.33
N ILE A 159 -14.03 -14.80 -12.18
CA ILE A 159 -12.62 -14.94 -11.84
C ILE A 159 -11.81 -14.03 -12.76
N LYS A 160 -11.06 -13.11 -12.18
CA LYS A 160 -10.14 -12.23 -12.89
C LYS A 160 -8.98 -13.05 -13.44
N LEU A 161 -8.83 -13.06 -14.77
CA LEU A 161 -7.68 -13.68 -15.45
C LEU A 161 -6.58 -12.65 -15.73
N GLY A 162 -6.96 -11.38 -15.88
CA GLY A 162 -6.06 -10.25 -16.04
C GLY A 162 -6.82 -8.93 -16.05
N ASN A 163 -6.15 -7.86 -16.45
CA ASN A 163 -6.75 -6.52 -16.46
C ASN A 163 -7.78 -6.31 -17.58
N ARG A 164 -7.74 -7.14 -18.63
CA ARG A 164 -8.61 -7.02 -19.81
C ARG A 164 -9.58 -8.18 -20.01
N VAL A 165 -9.41 -9.27 -19.26
CA VAL A 165 -10.22 -10.49 -19.45
C VAL A 165 -10.55 -11.11 -18.09
N ALA A 166 -11.79 -11.55 -17.93
CA ALA A 166 -12.23 -12.37 -16.81
C ALA A 166 -12.99 -13.60 -17.34
N LEU A 167 -12.89 -14.71 -16.60
CA LEU A 167 -13.75 -15.87 -16.77
C LEU A 167 -15.01 -15.64 -15.93
N PHE A 168 -16.18 -15.98 -16.46
CA PHE A 168 -17.42 -15.95 -15.69
C PHE A 168 -18.20 -17.24 -15.83
N GLY A 169 -18.90 -17.61 -14.77
CA GLY A 169 -20.06 -18.51 -14.83
C GLY A 169 -21.32 -17.68 -14.68
N ASP A 170 -22.42 -18.08 -15.31
CA ASP A 170 -23.72 -17.42 -15.19
C ASP A 170 -24.81 -18.46 -14.99
N VAL A 171 -25.67 -18.26 -13.99
CA VAL A 171 -26.88 -19.05 -13.78
C VAL A 171 -28.06 -18.11 -13.79
N SER A 172 -28.96 -18.30 -14.76
CA SER A 172 -30.07 -17.40 -15.05
C SER A 172 -31.39 -18.16 -15.10
N ALA A 173 -32.38 -17.70 -14.33
CA ALA A 173 -33.76 -18.14 -14.41
C ALA A 173 -34.53 -17.19 -15.35
N ILE A 174 -35.21 -17.76 -16.34
CA ILE A 174 -35.94 -17.04 -17.38
C ILE A 174 -37.41 -17.44 -17.31
N GLY A 175 -38.29 -16.44 -17.19
CA GLY A 175 -39.73 -16.61 -17.17
C GLY A 175 -40.38 -15.99 -18.40
N ASN A 176 -40.95 -16.79 -19.31
CA ASN A 176 -41.67 -16.28 -20.47
C ASN A 176 -43.11 -15.89 -20.11
N ILE A 177 -43.51 -14.73 -20.61
CA ILE A 177 -44.83 -14.12 -20.45
C ILE A 177 -45.58 -14.27 -21.76
N ARG A 178 -46.81 -14.83 -21.69
CA ARG A 178 -47.67 -15.08 -22.86
C ARG A 178 -47.02 -15.99 -23.91
N GLN A 179 -46.28 -16.99 -23.46
CA GLN A 179 -45.86 -18.09 -24.33
C GLN A 179 -47.11 -18.84 -24.83
N SER A 180 -47.27 -18.98 -26.15
CA SER A 180 -48.49 -19.51 -26.76
C SER A 180 -48.44 -21.02 -26.93
N ARG A 181 -47.24 -21.62 -26.98
CA ARG A 181 -47.05 -23.06 -27.15
C ARG A 181 -46.04 -23.62 -26.16
N THR A 182 -46.10 -24.92 -25.91
CA THR A 182 -45.10 -25.63 -25.10
C THR A 182 -43.70 -25.53 -25.71
N PHE A 183 -42.66 -25.82 -24.94
CA PHE A 183 -41.28 -25.81 -25.43
C PHE A 183 -41.04 -26.84 -26.55
N ASP A 184 -41.81 -27.93 -26.57
CA ASP A 184 -41.86 -28.92 -27.66
C ASP A 184 -42.76 -28.53 -28.85
N GLY A 185 -43.51 -27.42 -28.75
CA GLY A 185 -44.36 -26.89 -29.83
C GLY A 185 -45.69 -27.59 -30.06
N THR A 186 -45.91 -28.77 -29.47
CA THR A 186 -47.05 -29.62 -29.82
C THR A 186 -48.35 -29.25 -29.14
N ALA A 187 -48.29 -28.60 -27.97
CA ALA A 187 -49.48 -28.16 -27.23
C ALA A 187 -49.57 -26.63 -27.12
N VAL A 188 -50.80 -26.12 -27.15
CA VAL A 188 -51.08 -24.69 -26.94
C VAL A 188 -51.12 -24.41 -25.44
N SER A 189 -50.41 -23.38 -24.99
CA SER A 189 -50.55 -22.85 -23.64
C SER A 189 -51.65 -21.78 -23.59
N HIS A 190 -52.54 -21.88 -22.60
CA HIS A 190 -53.62 -20.92 -22.37
C HIS A 190 -53.35 -19.99 -21.17
N THR A 191 -52.13 -20.00 -20.63
CA THR A 191 -51.79 -19.26 -19.43
C THR A 191 -51.56 -17.78 -19.76
N LYS A 192 -52.35 -16.88 -19.16
CA LYS A 192 -52.28 -15.42 -19.42
C LYS A 192 -51.12 -14.69 -18.71
N GLY A 193 -50.21 -15.42 -18.06
CA GLY A 193 -49.15 -14.90 -17.19
C GLY A 193 -47.75 -15.43 -17.52
N VAL A 194 -46.91 -15.60 -16.49
CA VAL A 194 -45.59 -16.25 -16.61
C VAL A 194 -45.79 -17.76 -16.63
N ASP A 195 -45.62 -18.36 -17.80
CA ASP A 195 -45.81 -19.79 -17.98
C ASP A 195 -44.53 -20.53 -18.35
N GLY A 196 -43.81 -19.99 -19.33
CA GLY A 196 -42.49 -20.50 -19.68
C GLY A 196 -41.52 -20.31 -18.53
N PHE A 197 -40.83 -21.38 -18.14
CA PHE A 197 -39.72 -21.33 -17.21
C PHE A 197 -38.56 -22.15 -17.76
N LEU A 198 -37.42 -21.49 -17.90
CA LEU A 198 -36.18 -22.01 -18.43
C LEU A 198 -35.04 -21.59 -17.50
N VAL A 199 -34.14 -22.51 -17.18
CA VAL A 199 -32.90 -22.19 -16.46
C VAL A 199 -31.73 -22.36 -17.42
N ASN A 200 -30.88 -21.35 -17.52
CA ASN A 200 -29.62 -21.39 -18.25
C ASN A 200 -28.45 -21.43 -17.26
N ALA A 201 -27.45 -22.25 -17.55
CA ALA A 201 -26.17 -22.24 -16.87
C ALA A 201 -25.04 -22.18 -17.91
N SER A 202 -24.20 -21.16 -17.86
CA SER A 202 -23.19 -20.90 -18.89
C SER A 202 -21.84 -20.55 -18.30
N VAL A 203 -20.79 -20.79 -19.08
CA VAL A 203 -19.43 -20.34 -18.79
C VAL A 203 -18.96 -19.51 -19.98
N GLY A 204 -18.27 -18.41 -19.71
CA GLY A 204 -17.90 -17.47 -20.74
C GLY A 204 -16.72 -16.59 -20.37
N LEU A 205 -16.31 -15.79 -21.34
CA LEU A 205 -15.26 -14.79 -21.18
C LEU A 205 -15.89 -13.40 -21.24
N ASN A 206 -15.45 -12.56 -20.31
CA ASN A 206 -15.74 -11.15 -20.29
C ASN A 206 -14.50 -10.38 -20.75
N ILE A 207 -14.64 -9.60 -21.81
CA ILE A 207 -13.55 -8.83 -22.42
C ILE A 207 -13.79 -7.35 -22.11
N TYR A 208 -12.90 -6.75 -21.33
CA TYR A 208 -12.99 -5.36 -20.91
C TYR A 208 -12.43 -4.41 -21.96
N LEU A 209 -13.20 -3.38 -22.29
CA LEU A 209 -12.88 -2.38 -23.31
C LEU A 209 -12.60 -1.02 -22.67
N GLY A 210 -11.47 -0.43 -23.06
CA GLY A 210 -11.10 0.94 -22.71
C GLY A 210 -9.60 1.13 -22.52
N LYS A 211 -9.24 2.34 -22.10
CA LYS A 211 -7.85 2.80 -21.94
C LYS A 211 -7.34 2.70 -20.51
N ALA A 212 -8.22 2.68 -19.52
CA ALA A 212 -7.82 2.55 -18.12
C ALA A 212 -7.24 1.16 -17.85
N ASP A 213 -6.45 1.03 -16.79
CA ASP A 213 -5.80 -0.24 -16.45
C ASP A 213 -6.75 -1.22 -15.78
N THR A 214 -7.78 -0.74 -15.09
CA THR A 214 -8.76 -1.56 -14.37
C THR A 214 -10.16 -1.31 -14.92
N HIS A 215 -10.99 -2.34 -14.88
CA HIS A 215 -12.42 -2.24 -15.18
C HIS A 215 -13.22 -2.00 -13.89
N ALA A 216 -14.40 -1.38 -14.02
CA ALA A 216 -15.33 -1.07 -12.93
C ALA A 216 -15.58 -2.27 -11.99
N ASP A 217 -15.66 -3.48 -12.56
CA ASP A 217 -15.83 -4.75 -11.83
C ASP A 217 -14.79 -4.97 -10.71
N TRP A 218 -13.57 -4.48 -10.92
CA TRP A 218 -12.40 -4.72 -10.06
C TRP A 218 -11.88 -3.45 -9.40
N TYR A 219 -12.58 -2.32 -9.61
CA TYR A 219 -12.17 -1.02 -9.09
C TYR A 219 -12.58 -0.87 -7.62
N SER A 220 -11.66 -0.39 -6.79
CA SER A 220 -11.91 0.02 -5.40
C SER A 220 -11.18 1.32 -5.13
N GLU A 221 -11.94 2.36 -4.76
CA GLU A 221 -11.39 3.67 -4.41
C GLU A 221 -10.46 3.57 -3.20
N GLU A 222 -10.86 2.80 -2.18
CA GLU A 222 -10.09 2.61 -0.94
C GLU A 222 -8.71 2.00 -1.23
N ASN A 223 -8.66 0.95 -2.06
CA ASN A 223 -7.39 0.32 -2.43
C ASN A 223 -6.53 1.27 -3.26
N ARG A 224 -7.12 2.04 -4.19
CA ARG A 224 -6.37 3.01 -4.99
C ARG A 224 -5.77 4.11 -4.13
N LEU A 225 -6.57 4.70 -3.24
CA LEU A 225 -6.09 5.73 -2.31
C LEU A 225 -5.00 5.20 -1.40
N THR A 226 -5.12 3.94 -0.95
CA THR A 226 -4.08 3.28 -0.16
C THR A 226 -2.78 3.10 -0.95
N GLU A 227 -2.86 2.65 -2.20
CA GLU A 227 -1.68 2.53 -3.07
C GLU A 227 -1.03 3.88 -3.38
N GLU A 228 -1.84 4.92 -3.63
CA GLU A 228 -1.33 6.28 -3.84
C GLU A 228 -0.69 6.85 -2.57
N PHE A 229 -1.31 6.60 -1.41
CA PHE A 229 -0.77 7.00 -0.10
C PHE A 229 0.59 6.33 0.16
N MET A 230 0.70 5.02 -0.03
CA MET A 230 1.97 4.30 0.13
C MET A 230 3.06 4.85 -0.80
N LYS A 231 2.74 5.17 -2.05
CA LYS A 231 3.72 5.79 -2.98
C LYS A 231 4.17 7.16 -2.51
N ILE A 232 3.27 7.95 -1.92
CA ILE A 232 3.61 9.25 -1.35
C ILE A 232 4.48 9.05 -0.11
N GLU A 233 4.10 8.15 0.78
CA GLU A 233 4.87 7.81 1.98
C GLU A 233 6.28 7.34 1.63
N ASP A 234 6.45 6.46 0.64
CA ASP A 234 7.76 6.02 0.14
C ASP A 234 8.59 7.19 -0.42
N ARG A 235 7.96 8.12 -1.15
CA ARG A 235 8.64 9.30 -1.67
C ARG A 235 9.05 10.26 -0.56
N VAL A 236 8.20 10.44 0.45
CA VAL A 236 8.50 11.27 1.63
C VAL A 236 9.63 10.64 2.42
N ASN A 237 9.55 9.35 2.75
CA ASN A 237 10.61 8.61 3.43
C ASN A 237 11.93 8.70 2.66
N LYS A 238 11.90 8.60 1.32
CA LYS A 238 13.09 8.77 0.50
C LYS A 238 13.68 10.18 0.64
N ILE A 239 12.85 11.23 0.56
CA ILE A 239 13.29 12.62 0.73
C ILE A 239 13.84 12.85 2.14
N GLU A 240 13.15 12.35 3.17
CA GLU A 240 13.61 12.46 4.56
C GLU A 240 14.98 11.81 4.75
N ASN A 241 15.21 10.63 4.17
CA ASN A 241 16.51 9.97 4.20
C ASN A 241 17.58 10.69 3.38
N ASP A 242 17.24 11.18 2.19
CA ASP A 242 18.17 11.92 1.32
C ASP A 242 18.51 13.30 1.92
N LEU A 243 17.71 13.84 2.86
CA LEU A 243 17.98 15.12 3.53
C LEU A 243 18.76 14.99 4.84
N ILE A 244 19.15 13.77 5.23
CA ILE A 244 19.99 13.58 6.41
C ILE A 244 21.38 14.16 6.12
N ASP A 245 21.82 15.07 6.97
CA ASP A 245 23.15 15.66 7.02
C ASP A 245 23.68 15.39 8.45
N THR A 246 24.50 14.36 8.57
CA THR A 246 24.94 13.77 9.84
C THR A 246 25.95 14.66 10.56
N ASP A 247 26.86 15.31 9.83
CA ASP A 247 27.91 16.18 10.39
C ASP A 247 27.57 17.68 10.30
N GLN A 248 26.42 18.01 9.73
CA GLN A 248 25.82 19.35 9.70
C GLN A 248 26.70 20.37 9.00
N ASP A 249 27.46 19.93 7.99
CA ASP A 249 28.32 20.80 7.19
C ASP A 249 27.53 21.52 6.07
N GLY A 250 26.26 21.18 5.87
CA GLY A 250 25.36 21.74 4.87
C GLY A 250 25.23 20.88 3.60
N VAL A 251 25.90 19.72 3.53
CA VAL A 251 25.82 18.77 2.44
C VAL A 251 25.19 17.47 2.95
N PRO A 252 24.04 17.03 2.38
CA PRO A 252 23.44 15.77 2.82
C PRO A 252 24.35 14.56 2.61
N ASP A 253 24.25 13.57 3.49
CA ASP A 253 25.11 12.37 3.57
C ASP A 253 25.27 11.63 2.23
N TYR A 254 24.21 11.63 1.39
CA TYR A 254 24.25 10.95 0.09
C TYR A 254 25.09 11.69 -0.98
N LEU A 255 25.37 12.97 -0.78
CA LEU A 255 26.25 13.81 -1.61
C LEU A 255 27.62 14.05 -0.97
N ASP A 256 27.71 13.86 0.33
CA ASP A 256 28.91 14.11 1.11
C ASP A 256 29.97 13.02 0.89
N ARG A 257 31.20 13.47 0.64
CA ARG A 257 32.40 12.64 0.46
C ARG A 257 33.25 12.57 1.72
N GLU A 258 33.11 13.50 2.65
CA GLU A 258 33.82 13.56 3.92
C GLU A 258 32.80 13.59 5.07
N PRO A 259 32.20 12.43 5.41
CA PRO A 259 31.06 12.30 6.36
C PRO A 259 31.37 12.59 7.85
N ASN A 260 32.45 13.32 8.12
CA ASN A 260 32.82 13.82 9.45
C ASN A 260 33.48 15.20 9.35
N THR A 261 33.05 16.03 8.40
CA THR A 261 33.53 17.39 8.30
C THR A 261 33.10 18.18 9.52
N MET A 262 33.99 19.05 10.01
CA MET A 262 33.71 19.81 11.20
C MET A 262 32.59 20.82 10.92
N THR A 263 31.50 20.75 11.70
CA THR A 263 30.40 21.69 11.61
C THR A 263 30.89 23.14 11.67
N GLY A 264 30.49 23.94 10.69
CA GLY A 264 30.88 25.35 10.59
C GLY A 264 32.18 25.63 9.83
N VAL A 265 32.83 24.60 9.27
CA VAL A 265 33.89 24.75 8.26
C VAL A 265 33.25 24.87 6.87
N ALA A 266 33.73 25.79 6.04
CA ALA A 266 33.33 25.89 4.65
C ALA A 266 33.67 24.61 3.88
N VAL A 267 32.66 24.02 3.26
CA VAL A 267 32.77 22.83 2.40
C VAL A 267 32.42 23.14 0.95
N ASP A 268 32.94 22.33 0.04
CA ASP A 268 32.54 22.37 -1.35
C ASP A 268 31.17 21.68 -1.58
N SER A 269 30.68 21.67 -2.82
CA SER A 269 29.39 21.05 -3.17
C SER A 269 29.33 19.52 -2.99
N LYS A 270 30.37 18.91 -2.42
CA LYS A 270 30.51 17.47 -2.18
C LYS A 270 30.93 17.19 -0.73
N GLY A 271 30.76 18.17 0.17
CA GLY A 271 31.02 18.03 1.61
C GLY A 271 32.51 17.97 1.97
N ARG A 272 33.41 18.35 1.06
CA ARG A 272 34.86 18.35 1.36
C ARG A 272 35.27 19.69 1.93
N ALA A 273 36.03 19.68 3.01
CA ALA A 273 36.53 20.89 3.64
C ALA A 273 37.45 21.68 2.68
N VAL A 274 37.31 23.00 2.67
CA VAL A 274 38.15 23.88 1.85
C VAL A 274 39.55 24.02 2.48
N ASP A 275 40.54 23.46 1.80
CA ASP A 275 41.97 23.58 2.08
C ASP A 275 42.67 24.07 0.80
N VAL A 276 42.90 25.39 0.70
CA VAL A 276 43.48 26.00 -0.52
C VAL A 276 44.98 25.69 -0.63
N ASN A 277 45.67 25.52 0.49
CA ASN A 277 47.12 25.37 0.53
C ASN A 277 47.58 23.89 0.54
N ASN A 278 46.64 22.94 0.58
CA ASN A 278 46.82 21.48 0.59
C ASN A 278 47.73 20.98 1.72
N ASN A 279 47.68 21.62 2.90
CA ASN A 279 48.48 21.21 4.04
C ASN A 279 47.76 20.21 4.97
N GLY A 280 46.53 19.84 4.65
CA GLY A 280 45.72 18.87 5.39
C GLY A 280 44.96 19.48 6.58
N ILE A 281 44.95 20.81 6.72
CA ILE A 281 44.19 21.56 7.71
C ILE A 281 43.25 22.51 6.96
N PRO A 282 41.92 22.42 7.16
CA PRO A 282 40.99 23.36 6.55
C PRO A 282 41.29 24.82 6.92
N ASP A 283 41.18 25.72 5.95
CA ASP A 283 41.63 27.12 6.07
C ASP A 283 40.90 27.87 7.22
N GLU A 284 39.62 27.56 7.45
CA GLU A 284 38.81 28.21 8.49
C GLU A 284 39.24 27.85 9.92
N ILE A 285 39.77 26.65 10.13
CA ILE A 285 40.35 26.27 11.43
C ILE A 285 41.84 26.62 11.51
N GLU A 286 42.52 26.74 10.37
CA GLU A 286 43.94 27.09 10.29
C GLU A 286 44.24 28.39 11.02
N HIS A 287 43.46 29.46 10.80
CA HIS A 287 43.68 30.74 11.48
C HIS A 287 43.60 30.63 13.03
N SER A 288 42.74 29.75 13.56
CA SER A 288 42.62 29.49 15.01
C SER A 288 43.78 28.63 15.57
N LEU A 289 44.42 27.85 14.71
CA LEU A 289 45.59 27.04 15.04
C LEU A 289 46.85 27.89 14.94
N ASP A 290 46.95 28.76 13.94
CA ASP A 290 48.10 29.63 13.68
C ASP A 290 48.39 30.56 14.87
N GLN A 291 47.35 31.13 15.50
CA GLN A 291 47.54 31.91 16.74
C GLN A 291 48.08 31.09 17.92
N ARG A 292 47.85 29.78 17.96
CA ARG A 292 48.41 28.86 18.98
C ARG A 292 49.83 28.40 18.63
N TYR A 293 50.15 28.28 17.34
CA TYR A 293 51.48 27.85 16.87
C TYR A 293 52.49 29.01 16.82
N LEU A 294 52.05 30.23 16.48
CA LEU A 294 52.88 31.45 16.50
C LEU A 294 53.39 31.80 17.92
N GLN A 295 52.69 31.39 18.99
CA GLN A 295 53.19 31.58 20.36
C GLN A 295 54.30 30.61 20.77
N LYS A 296 54.56 29.54 20.00
CA LYS A 296 55.54 28.50 20.36
C LYS A 296 56.91 28.74 19.73
N GLY A 297 57.05 29.77 18.90
CA GLY A 297 58.17 29.96 17.99
C GLY A 297 59.00 31.21 18.23
N GLU A 298 59.14 31.77 19.44
CA GLU A 298 60.26 32.67 19.77
C GLU A 298 60.39 32.92 21.30
N ASN A 299 61.65 32.99 21.74
CA ASN A 299 62.19 32.97 23.11
C ASN A 299 61.41 33.61 24.29
N ALA A 300 61.33 32.83 25.37
CA ALA A 300 61.68 33.13 26.77
C ALA A 300 61.43 34.55 27.34
N GLN A 301 60.47 34.67 28.27
CA GLN A 301 60.70 34.92 29.71
C GLN A 301 59.37 35.05 30.45
N GLY A 302 59.38 34.67 31.73
CA GLY A 302 58.19 34.31 32.49
C GLY A 302 57.07 35.36 32.55
N THR A 303 55.86 34.89 32.31
CA THR A 303 54.67 35.18 33.12
C THR A 303 53.76 33.95 33.08
N ASN A 304 52.96 33.74 34.13
CA ASN A 304 52.31 32.49 34.48
C ASN A 304 51.44 31.87 33.36
N ALA A 305 52.00 30.93 32.60
CA ALA A 305 51.27 30.07 31.68
C ALA A 305 50.65 28.87 32.42
N LYS A 306 49.57 29.13 33.17
CA LYS A 306 48.65 28.09 33.65
C LYS A 306 47.29 28.38 33.02
N ASP A 307 47.02 27.96 31.78
CA ASP A 307 45.59 27.77 31.39
C ASP A 307 45.23 27.06 30.08
N ASN A 308 46.13 26.44 29.30
CA ASN A 308 45.69 25.78 28.04
C ASN A 308 46.48 24.49 27.70
N SER A 309 46.58 23.54 28.61
CA SER A 309 47.09 22.19 28.28
C SER A 309 45.93 21.23 27.98
N ILE A 310 46.15 20.21 27.14
CA ILE A 310 45.18 19.12 26.93
C ILE A 310 44.77 18.48 28.27
N ALA A 311 45.68 18.45 29.23
CA ALA A 311 45.43 18.00 30.60
C ALA A 311 44.35 18.84 31.31
N ASP A 312 44.34 20.15 31.07
CA ASP A 312 43.37 21.08 31.63
C ASP A 312 41.99 20.92 30.99
N LEU A 313 41.93 20.72 29.67
CA LEU A 313 40.67 20.41 28.96
C LEU A 313 40.05 19.08 29.41
N LEU A 314 40.89 18.07 29.66
CA LEU A 314 40.45 16.79 30.22
C LEU A 314 39.92 16.98 31.65
N ASN A 315 40.67 17.64 32.54
CA ASN A 315 40.28 17.83 33.94
C ASN A 315 39.10 18.78 34.16
N LYS A 316 38.95 19.83 33.33
CA LYS A 316 37.80 20.75 33.37
C LYS A 316 36.55 20.15 32.72
N GLY A 317 36.64 18.93 32.17
CA GLY A 317 35.49 18.22 31.59
C GLY A 317 34.98 18.83 30.30
N TYR A 318 35.85 19.49 29.52
CA TYR A 318 35.52 19.94 28.15
C TYR A 318 35.58 18.78 27.16
N VAL A 319 36.34 17.74 27.48
CA VAL A 319 36.45 16.51 26.68
C VAL A 319 35.70 15.40 27.40
N ASN A 320 34.54 15.02 26.88
CA ASN A 320 33.68 13.98 27.44
C ASN A 320 33.29 12.95 26.37
N VAL A 321 32.92 11.76 26.82
CA VAL A 321 32.31 10.74 25.97
C VAL A 321 30.82 10.73 26.21
N TYR A 322 30.00 10.97 25.18
CA TYR A 322 28.54 11.00 25.29
C TYR A 322 27.88 9.69 24.88
N PHE A 323 26.66 9.47 25.38
CA PHE A 323 25.90 8.22 25.23
C PHE A 323 24.45 8.50 24.82
N LYS A 324 23.85 7.54 24.11
CA LYS A 324 22.39 7.53 23.86
C LYS A 324 21.61 7.35 25.15
N PHE A 325 20.34 7.76 25.10
CA PHE A 325 19.37 7.45 26.14
C PHE A 325 19.35 5.94 26.41
N ASN A 326 19.38 5.58 27.70
CA ASN A 326 19.35 4.20 28.17
C ASN A 326 20.41 3.26 27.53
N SER A 327 21.59 3.80 27.20
CA SER A 327 22.66 3.05 26.54
C SER A 327 24.01 3.23 27.23
N ASP A 328 24.83 2.17 27.21
CA ASP A 328 26.24 2.15 27.59
C ASP A 328 27.18 2.12 26.38
N LYS A 329 26.64 2.23 25.15
CA LYS A 329 27.43 2.35 23.92
C LYS A 329 27.81 3.81 23.69
N PRO A 330 29.12 4.15 23.62
CA PRO A 330 29.55 5.50 23.26
C PRO A 330 29.02 5.89 21.89
N GLU A 331 28.65 7.16 21.76
CA GLU A 331 28.30 7.73 20.47
C GLU A 331 29.53 7.84 19.56
N THR A 332 29.33 7.66 18.25
CA THR A 332 30.43 7.65 17.27
C THR A 332 31.23 8.95 17.30
N TYR A 333 30.56 10.11 17.37
CA TYR A 333 31.20 11.43 17.48
C TYR A 333 32.02 11.61 18.77
N SER A 334 31.73 10.82 19.80
CA SER A 334 32.41 10.87 21.09
C SER A 334 33.67 10.00 21.17
N LEU A 335 33.94 9.18 20.15
CA LEU A 335 35.15 8.34 20.11
C LEU A 335 36.43 9.18 20.03
N GLN A 336 36.35 10.39 19.48
CA GLN A 336 37.49 11.31 19.44
C GLN A 336 37.95 11.74 20.84
N ALA A 337 37.03 11.88 21.80
CA ALA A 337 37.37 12.17 23.20
C ALA A 337 38.21 11.06 23.85
N ILE A 338 37.92 9.80 23.51
CA ILE A 338 38.69 8.64 23.96
C ILE A 338 40.12 8.69 23.36
N ASN A 339 40.24 9.07 22.09
CA ASN A 339 41.53 9.21 21.42
C ASN A 339 42.39 10.31 22.06
N TYR A 340 41.80 11.45 22.44
CA TYR A 340 42.54 12.52 23.13
C TYR A 340 43.17 12.04 24.45
N LEU A 341 42.38 11.36 25.30
CA LEU A 341 42.91 10.82 26.56
C LEU A 341 43.98 9.75 26.30
N LYS A 342 43.74 8.83 25.35
CA LYS A 342 44.70 7.79 24.96
C LYS A 342 46.03 8.39 24.52
N GLN A 343 46.01 9.36 23.62
CA GLN A 343 47.24 10.00 23.11
C GLN A 343 47.99 10.68 24.25
N TYR A 344 47.27 11.45 25.09
CA TYR A 344 47.86 12.12 26.24
C TYR A 344 48.52 11.14 27.23
N MET A 345 47.86 10.02 27.55
CA MET A 345 48.40 9.00 28.46
C MET A 345 49.56 8.18 27.86
N LYS A 346 49.63 8.06 26.53
CA LYS A 346 50.79 7.46 25.84
C LYS A 346 52.02 8.36 25.87
N GLU A 347 51.81 9.66 25.67
CA GLU A 347 52.87 10.67 25.74
C GLU A 347 53.34 10.92 27.18
N ASN A 348 52.48 10.66 28.17
CA ASN A 348 52.76 10.89 29.59
C ASN A 348 52.59 9.58 30.38
N SER A 349 53.62 8.72 30.37
CA SER A 349 53.56 7.37 30.95
C SER A 349 53.36 7.31 32.47
N SER A 350 53.61 8.40 33.20
CA SER A 350 53.42 8.49 34.66
C SER A 350 52.02 8.90 35.09
N VAL A 351 51.15 9.32 34.17
CA VAL A 351 49.82 9.86 34.49
C VAL A 351 48.81 8.73 34.68
N ASN A 352 47.97 8.82 35.71
CA ASN A 352 46.81 7.95 35.88
C ASN A 352 45.52 8.69 35.55
N ALA A 353 44.46 8.00 35.18
CA ALA A 353 43.16 8.61 34.91
C ALA A 353 42.00 7.87 35.58
N GLU A 354 41.06 8.64 36.12
CA GLU A 354 39.80 8.17 36.64
C GLU A 354 38.66 8.56 35.69
N LEU A 355 37.89 7.56 35.26
CA LEU A 355 36.73 7.70 34.39
C LEU A 355 35.47 7.76 35.25
N ILE A 356 34.73 8.87 35.18
CA ILE A 356 33.52 9.07 35.97
C ILE A 356 32.33 9.13 35.02
N GLY A 357 31.43 8.14 35.10
CA GLY A 357 30.24 8.08 34.25
C GLY A 357 29.03 8.71 34.91
N TYR A 358 28.17 9.35 34.13
CA TYR A 358 26.94 10.00 34.57
C TYR A 358 25.73 9.56 33.74
N ALA A 359 24.55 9.61 34.36
CA ALA A 359 23.25 9.42 33.74
C ALA A 359 22.39 10.68 33.91
N ASP A 360 21.35 10.81 33.09
CA ASP A 360 20.34 11.84 33.34
C ASP A 360 19.42 11.39 34.50
N GLU A 361 18.66 12.35 35.03
CA GLU A 361 17.78 12.16 36.19
C GLU A 361 16.38 11.62 35.84
N LEU A 362 16.21 11.00 34.66
CA LEU A 362 14.96 10.35 34.29
C LEU A 362 14.96 8.89 34.71
N GLY A 363 13.90 8.49 35.40
CA GLY A 363 13.66 7.09 35.76
C GLY A 363 14.12 6.76 37.18
N ASN A 364 14.58 5.52 37.36
CA ASN A 364 14.92 4.98 38.67
C ASN A 364 16.39 5.31 39.03
N PRO A 365 16.66 5.95 40.19
CA PRO A 365 18.03 6.32 40.57
C PRO A 365 19.00 5.14 40.74
N GLU A 366 18.53 3.99 41.24
CA GLU A 366 19.37 2.80 41.40
C GLU A 366 19.76 2.21 40.03
N TYR A 367 18.84 2.29 39.06
CA TYR A 367 19.13 1.93 37.68
C TYR A 367 20.15 2.88 37.05
N ASN A 368 19.95 4.19 37.22
CA ASN A 368 20.86 5.22 36.69
C ASN A 368 22.26 5.14 37.31
N ALA A 369 22.37 4.80 38.59
CA ALA A 369 23.65 4.49 39.23
C ALA A 369 24.38 3.34 38.50
N LYS A 370 23.70 2.21 38.28
CA LYS A 370 24.27 1.05 37.56
C LYS A 370 24.61 1.38 36.10
N LEU A 371 23.78 2.17 35.42
CA LEU A 371 24.02 2.59 34.04
C LEU A 371 25.24 3.51 33.93
N SER A 372 25.38 4.45 34.85
CA SER A 372 26.52 5.38 34.90
C SER A 372 27.85 4.64 35.08
N GLU A 373 27.88 3.61 35.93
CA GLU A 373 29.05 2.75 36.13
C GLU A 373 29.37 1.92 34.88
N LYS A 374 28.36 1.34 34.23
CA LYS A 374 28.53 0.60 32.97
C LYS A 374 29.14 1.47 31.86
N ARG A 375 28.72 2.73 31.75
CA ARG A 375 29.31 3.71 30.80
C ARG A 375 30.79 3.94 31.08
N ALA A 376 31.14 4.22 32.33
CA ALA A 376 32.53 4.42 32.73
C ALA A 376 33.39 3.17 32.43
N LYS A 377 32.86 1.99 32.77
CA LYS A 377 33.50 0.71 32.47
C LYS A 377 33.66 0.49 30.96
N LYS A 378 32.67 0.87 30.14
CA LYS A 378 32.78 0.68 28.69
C LYS A 378 33.92 1.50 28.09
N VAL A 379 34.10 2.74 28.53
CA VAL A 379 35.21 3.58 28.10
C VAL A 379 36.55 3.04 28.61
N TYR A 380 36.58 2.56 29.86
CA TYR A 380 37.73 1.86 30.42
C TYR A 380 38.14 0.66 29.54
N ASP A 381 37.20 -0.22 29.19
CA ASP A 381 37.47 -1.41 28.38
C ASP A 381 38.02 -1.03 26.99
N ILE A 382 37.52 0.06 26.38
CA ILE A 382 38.01 0.57 25.09
C ILE A 382 39.45 1.09 25.21
N LEU A 383 39.79 1.83 26.27
CA LEU A 383 41.14 2.37 26.48
C LEU A 383 42.16 1.27 26.76
N VAL A 384 41.78 0.26 27.55
CA VAL A 384 42.61 -0.92 27.80
C VAL A 384 42.85 -1.70 26.51
N ALA A 385 41.78 -1.98 25.74
CA ALA A 385 41.90 -2.62 24.43
C ALA A 385 42.75 -1.79 23.43
N SER A 386 42.79 -0.47 23.62
CA SER A 386 43.58 0.47 22.82
C SER A 386 45.05 0.60 23.24
N GLY A 387 45.48 -0.17 24.25
CA GLY A 387 46.87 -0.28 24.69
C GLY A 387 47.27 0.62 25.86
N ILE A 388 46.31 1.13 26.66
CA ILE A 388 46.61 1.75 27.96
C ILE A 388 46.62 0.65 29.03
N GLU A 389 47.63 0.64 29.89
CA GLU A 389 47.70 -0.35 30.97
C GLU A 389 46.52 -0.23 31.94
N ALA A 390 45.88 -1.35 32.24
CA ALA A 390 44.73 -1.44 33.13
C ALA A 390 44.99 -0.86 34.54
N SER A 391 46.24 -0.93 35.01
CA SER A 391 46.71 -0.38 36.30
C SER A 391 46.69 1.15 36.35
N ARG A 392 46.70 1.83 35.20
CA ARG A 392 46.74 3.30 35.10
C ARG A 392 45.36 3.95 35.00
N LEU A 393 44.31 3.12 34.95
CA LEU A 393 42.94 3.56 34.78
C LEU A 393 42.10 3.08 35.97
N SER A 394 41.21 3.92 36.45
CA SER A 394 40.14 3.55 37.38
C SER A 394 38.80 4.05 36.84
N TYR A 395 37.70 3.39 37.14
CA TYR A 395 36.37 3.85 36.74
C TYR A 395 35.38 3.84 37.91
N ILE A 396 34.43 4.76 37.89
CA ILE A 396 33.37 4.86 38.90
C ILE A 396 32.07 5.39 38.27
N GLY A 397 30.92 4.93 38.79
CA GLY A 397 29.62 5.51 38.49
C GLY A 397 29.38 6.77 39.34
N GLY A 398 29.27 7.92 38.71
CA GLY A 398 28.91 9.20 39.31
C GLY A 398 27.40 9.37 39.54
N GLY A 399 26.57 8.43 39.08
CA GLY A 399 25.12 8.47 39.27
C GLY A 399 24.42 9.46 38.34
N GLU A 400 23.35 10.07 38.83
CA GLU A 400 22.58 11.07 38.09
C GLU A 400 23.26 12.44 38.16
N ASP A 401 23.39 13.13 37.02
CA ASP A 401 23.84 14.52 36.93
C ASP A 401 22.63 15.43 36.68
N THR A 402 22.23 16.15 37.74
CA THR A 402 21.07 17.06 37.79
C THR A 402 21.41 18.51 37.49
N SER A 403 22.60 18.78 36.91
CA SER A 403 23.07 20.15 36.63
C SER A 403 22.37 20.84 35.45
N VAL A 404 21.45 20.14 34.78
CA VAL A 404 20.73 20.62 33.59
C VAL A 404 19.22 20.61 33.80
N GLU A 405 18.50 21.38 32.98
CA GLU A 405 17.05 21.46 33.07
C GLU A 405 16.37 20.12 32.73
N LYS A 406 15.64 19.56 33.70
CA LYS A 406 14.98 18.24 33.60
C LYS A 406 14.10 18.08 32.37
N SER A 407 13.33 19.11 32.01
CA SER A 407 12.35 19.11 30.92
C SER A 407 13.01 19.09 29.53
N SER A 408 14.23 19.64 29.40
CA SER A 408 14.90 19.86 28.13
C SER A 408 15.65 18.60 27.64
N ALA A 409 15.09 17.93 26.63
CA ALA A 409 15.72 16.77 25.99
C ALA A 409 17.17 17.02 25.50
N PRO A 410 17.50 18.16 24.84
CA PRO A 410 18.87 18.43 24.43
C PRO A 410 19.79 18.69 25.63
N ALA A 411 19.31 19.35 26.69
CA ALA A 411 20.12 19.58 27.89
C ALA A 411 20.48 18.25 28.59
N ARG A 412 19.53 17.31 28.67
CA ARG A 412 19.78 15.97 29.22
C ARG A 412 20.82 15.15 28.43
N GLN A 413 21.00 15.40 27.13
CA GLN A 413 22.04 14.73 26.35
C GLN A 413 23.44 15.07 26.86
N LEU A 414 23.66 16.29 27.33
CA LEU A 414 24.97 16.76 27.79
C LEU A 414 25.42 16.10 29.10
N VAL A 415 24.49 15.58 29.90
CA VAL A 415 24.79 14.92 31.18
C VAL A 415 24.83 13.39 31.08
N ARG A 416 24.44 12.82 29.93
CA ARG A 416 24.66 11.40 29.60
C ARG A 416 26.11 11.19 29.12
N ARG A 417 27.08 11.33 30.03
CA ARG A 417 28.50 11.42 29.66
C ARG A 417 29.44 10.60 30.56
N VAL A 418 30.67 10.40 30.09
CA VAL A 418 31.83 10.04 30.91
C VAL A 418 32.84 11.18 30.84
N THR A 419 33.29 11.63 32.00
CA THR A 419 34.32 12.66 32.17
C THR A 419 35.61 12.02 32.68
N PHE A 420 36.73 12.65 32.35
CA PHE A 420 38.06 12.18 32.72
C PHE A 420 38.66 13.04 33.82
N LYS A 421 39.30 12.41 34.79
CA LYS A 421 40.07 13.10 35.83
C LYS A 421 41.47 12.52 35.89
N LEU A 422 42.46 13.31 35.52
CA LEU A 422 43.86 12.91 35.59
C LEU A 422 44.33 12.98 37.05
N LYS A 423 45.13 11.99 37.47
CA LYS A 423 45.67 11.84 38.84
C LYS A 423 47.19 11.95 38.84
#